data_AF-A0A924Y9U9-F1
#
_entry.id   AF-A0A924Y9U9-F1
#
_cell.length_a   1.000
_cell.length_b   1.000
_cell.length_c   1.000
_cell.angle_alpha   90.00
_cell.angle_beta   90.00
_cell.angle_gamma   90.00
#
_symmetry.space_group_name_H-M   'P 1'
#
loop_
_entity.id
_entity.type
_entity.pdbx_description
1 polymer ?
#
loop_
_entity_poly.entity_id
_entity_poly.type
_entity_poly.pdbx_seq_one_letter_code
_entity_poly.pdbx_strand_id
1 'polypeptide(L)'
;PAHQTDKAAEIVCSNSFKSNHLSNASGVLKEEMRRLDSLIVSCAEETSVPAGEALAVDREAFSERVTERLQNHPNITFVRAEATEIENGPVTVIATGPLTSDALAAKIGELTGRYDLYFYDAVAPIVDASTIDYSKVFRASRRGKGLETDASDDAAYLNCPLTKDEYETIVAEIVKAEKAPMHDFEDIRYFEACLPVEELAARGPRTLAFGPLKPVGLTDPRTGRWPHAVVQMRQENKAGTLFNLVGFQTRLKWGEQKRIFRMIPGLENAEFVRFGVMHRNTYIHSPTLLDATLQLRSRPELLFAGQIVGVEGYLESAAMGLVAGINAARLASKEKPVAFPPETILGSLTQYASAYEGKQFAPMNACWGILPPLEGDRIRDKKERGAQMGQRALRIFDCFVAGEHLR
;
A
#
# COMPACT_ATOMS: atom_id res chain seq x y z
N PRO A 1 0.33 3.22 18.92
CA PRO A 1 1.16 3.62 17.76
C PRO A 1 1.30 2.44 16.78
N ALA A 2 1.17 2.68 15.47
CA ALA A 2 1.32 1.60 14.47
C ALA A 2 2.78 1.16 14.30
N HIS A 3 3.72 2.09 14.45
CA HIS A 3 5.15 1.83 14.56
C HIS A 3 5.50 1.26 15.93
N GLN A 4 6.37 0.26 15.96
CA GLN A 4 6.80 -0.44 17.17
C GLN A 4 8.30 -0.30 17.44
N THR A 5 9.06 0.25 16.49
CA THR A 5 10.52 0.37 16.57
C THR A 5 10.98 1.81 16.37
N ASP A 6 12.25 2.06 16.65
CA ASP A 6 12.94 3.30 16.31
C ASP A 6 13.62 3.24 14.92
N LYS A 7 13.36 2.19 14.13
CA LYS A 7 14.04 1.95 12.85
C LYS A 7 13.40 2.77 11.73
N ALA A 8 14.23 3.24 10.80
CA ALA A 8 13.79 3.91 9.59
C ALA A 8 13.04 2.93 8.66
N ALA A 9 12.03 3.45 7.95
CA ALA A 9 11.22 2.69 6.98
C ALA A 9 10.57 1.41 7.54
N GLU A 10 10.17 1.40 8.82
CA GLU A 10 9.44 0.28 9.42
C GLU A 10 8.16 -0.07 8.62
N ILE A 11 7.98 -1.36 8.35
CA ILE A 11 6.82 -1.90 7.64
C ILE A 11 5.73 -2.30 8.64
N VAL A 12 4.71 -1.46 8.80
CA VAL A 12 3.69 -1.59 9.87
C VAL A 12 2.49 -2.51 9.51
N CYS A 13 2.32 -2.80 8.22
CA CYS A 13 1.25 -3.64 7.67
C CYS A 13 1.84 -4.73 6.76
N SER A 14 1.29 -4.94 5.55
CA SER A 14 1.75 -5.93 4.57
C SER A 14 3.25 -5.83 4.29
N ASN A 15 3.99 -6.95 4.27
CA ASN A 15 5.40 -7.00 3.88
C ASN A 15 5.65 -6.99 2.36
N SER A 16 4.59 -6.86 1.56
CA SER A 16 4.70 -6.85 0.10
C SER A 16 4.77 -5.45 -0.47
N PHE A 17 5.75 -5.25 -1.34
CA PHE A 17 5.96 -4.11 -2.24
C PHE A 17 5.34 -4.38 -3.62
N LYS A 18 4.24 -5.15 -3.67
CA LYS A 18 3.45 -5.45 -4.89
C LYS A 18 4.28 -6.15 -5.99
N SER A 19 3.70 -6.29 -7.19
CA SER A 19 4.25 -7.10 -8.29
C SER A 19 5.58 -6.57 -8.83
N ASN A 20 6.51 -7.45 -9.22
CA ASN A 20 7.74 -7.08 -9.94
C ASN A 20 7.55 -7.01 -11.47
N HIS A 21 6.41 -7.45 -12.01
CA HIS A 21 6.22 -7.49 -13.46
C HIS A 21 5.98 -6.10 -14.05
N LEU A 22 6.67 -5.80 -15.16
CA LEU A 22 6.52 -4.54 -15.91
C LEU A 22 5.15 -4.40 -16.62
N SER A 23 4.35 -5.48 -16.69
CA SER A 23 2.95 -5.38 -17.09
C SER A 23 2.03 -4.82 -15.99
N ASN A 24 2.57 -4.55 -14.80
CA ASN A 24 1.90 -3.93 -13.66
C ASN A 24 2.52 -2.56 -13.35
N ALA A 25 1.69 -1.55 -13.08
CA ALA A 25 2.15 -0.19 -12.76
C ALA A 25 3.11 -0.18 -11.54
N SER A 26 2.86 -1.00 -10.53
CA SER A 26 3.75 -1.14 -9.36
C SER A 26 5.12 -1.74 -9.70
N GLY A 27 5.18 -2.61 -10.72
CA GLY A 27 6.44 -3.15 -11.21
C GLY A 27 7.25 -2.11 -11.99
N VAL A 28 6.56 -1.28 -12.78
CA VAL A 28 7.18 -0.15 -13.49
C VAL A 28 7.66 0.93 -12.52
N LEU A 29 6.88 1.25 -11.48
CA LEU A 29 7.32 2.20 -10.44
C LEU A 29 8.63 1.74 -9.79
N LYS A 30 8.73 0.45 -9.43
CA LYS A 30 9.98 -0.11 -8.90
C LYS A 30 11.13 0.04 -9.88
N GLU A 31 10.89 -0.20 -11.15
CA GLU A 31 11.91 -0.07 -12.18
C GLU A 31 12.36 1.39 -12.37
N GLU A 32 11.43 2.36 -12.38
CA GLU A 32 11.76 3.79 -12.36
C GLU A 32 12.61 4.15 -11.13
N MET A 33 12.25 3.62 -9.95
CA MET A 33 12.99 3.83 -8.71
C MET A 33 14.38 3.16 -8.72
N ARG A 34 14.52 1.94 -9.29
CA ARG A 34 15.83 1.28 -9.45
C ARG A 34 16.76 2.12 -10.30
N ARG A 35 16.24 2.66 -11.39
CA ARG A 35 16.97 3.50 -12.33
C ARG A 35 17.38 4.86 -11.77
N LEU A 36 16.91 5.21 -10.58
CA LEU A 36 17.32 6.38 -9.80
C LEU A 36 18.04 5.97 -8.50
N ASP A 37 18.60 4.75 -8.48
CA ASP A 37 19.37 4.20 -7.35
C ASP A 37 18.65 4.27 -6.00
N SER A 38 17.35 3.96 -5.99
CA SER A 38 16.54 4.01 -4.78
C SER A 38 17.09 3.11 -3.66
N LEU A 39 17.42 3.73 -2.53
CA LEU A 39 17.80 3.06 -1.28
C LEU A 39 16.73 2.04 -0.83
N ILE A 40 15.46 2.40 -0.96
CA ILE A 40 14.34 1.56 -0.51
C ILE A 40 14.21 0.31 -1.37
N VAL A 41 14.33 0.43 -2.70
CA VAL A 41 14.22 -0.74 -3.58
C VAL A 41 15.42 -1.67 -3.41
N SER A 42 16.65 -1.12 -3.33
CA SER A 42 17.85 -1.93 -3.11
C SER A 42 17.80 -2.69 -1.78
N CYS A 43 17.42 -2.03 -0.68
CA CYS A 43 17.25 -2.71 0.62
C CYS A 43 16.15 -3.78 0.58
N ALA A 44 15.05 -3.53 -0.13
CA ALA A 44 13.96 -4.50 -0.28
C ALA A 44 14.40 -5.75 -1.06
N GLU A 45 15.24 -5.60 -2.08
CA GLU A 45 15.79 -6.72 -2.85
C GLU A 45 16.79 -7.55 -2.01
N GLU A 46 17.66 -6.88 -1.25
CA GLU A 46 18.64 -7.52 -0.35
C GLU A 46 17.99 -8.31 0.79
N THR A 47 16.78 -7.92 1.20
CA THR A 47 16.05 -8.52 2.32
C THR A 47 14.80 -9.27 1.85
N SER A 48 14.75 -9.62 0.56
CA SER A 48 13.59 -10.24 -0.05
C SER A 48 13.31 -11.65 0.49
N VAL A 49 12.01 -11.99 0.55
CA VAL A 49 11.51 -13.32 0.90
C VAL A 49 10.60 -13.86 -0.21
N PRO A 50 10.49 -15.19 -0.39
CA PRO A 50 9.62 -15.77 -1.41
C PRO A 50 8.17 -15.28 -1.32
N ALA A 51 7.64 -14.76 -2.44
CA ALA A 51 6.28 -14.21 -2.51
C ALA A 51 5.66 -14.28 -3.92
N GLY A 52 6.02 -15.31 -4.70
CA GLY A 52 5.57 -15.48 -6.08
C GLY A 52 5.96 -14.29 -6.96
N GLU A 53 4.99 -13.64 -7.60
CA GLU A 53 5.21 -12.52 -8.54
C GLU A 53 5.45 -11.16 -7.85
N ALA A 54 5.41 -11.10 -6.52
CA ALA A 54 5.57 -9.87 -5.74
C ALA A 54 6.97 -9.77 -5.11
N LEU A 55 7.43 -8.53 -4.90
CA LEU A 55 8.56 -8.27 -4.00
C LEU A 55 7.98 -8.24 -2.58
N ALA A 56 8.36 -9.19 -1.74
CA ALA A 56 8.10 -9.13 -0.31
C ALA A 56 9.41 -9.13 0.45
N VAL A 57 9.41 -8.53 1.63
CA VAL A 57 10.61 -8.35 2.46
C VAL A 57 10.46 -9.01 3.82
N ASP A 58 11.58 -9.36 4.42
CA ASP A 58 11.66 -9.53 5.87
C ASP A 58 11.61 -8.14 6.53
N ARG A 59 10.60 -7.88 7.36
CA ARG A 59 10.33 -6.53 7.90
C ARG A 59 11.46 -6.02 8.79
N GLU A 60 11.99 -6.89 9.64
CA GLU A 60 13.02 -6.53 10.61
C GLU A 60 14.33 -6.29 9.87
N ALA A 61 14.74 -7.25 9.03
CA ALA A 61 15.96 -7.11 8.24
C ALA A 61 15.92 -5.89 7.30
N PHE A 62 14.76 -5.62 6.68
CA PHE A 62 14.58 -4.46 5.81
C PHE A 62 14.79 -3.13 6.54
N SER A 63 14.07 -2.94 7.66
CA SER A 63 14.16 -1.69 8.43
C SER A 63 15.53 -1.51 9.09
N GLU A 64 16.18 -2.60 9.51
CA GLU A 64 17.57 -2.57 9.98
C GLU A 64 18.52 -2.10 8.89
N ARG A 65 18.44 -2.70 7.70
CA ARG A 65 19.32 -2.36 6.57
C ARG A 65 19.16 -0.91 6.13
N VAL A 66 17.93 -0.40 6.06
CA VAL A 66 17.67 1.01 5.74
C VAL A 66 18.27 1.92 6.81
N THR A 67 18.05 1.60 8.08
CA THR A 67 18.57 2.39 9.22
C THR A 67 20.09 2.44 9.21
N GLU A 68 20.74 1.29 9.05
CA GLU A 68 22.20 1.17 8.99
C GLU A 68 22.80 2.04 7.87
N ARG A 69 22.21 1.99 6.66
CA ARG A 69 22.70 2.80 5.54
C ARG A 69 22.54 4.29 5.78
N LEU A 70 21.43 4.72 6.38
CA LEU A 70 21.21 6.14 6.69
C LEU A 70 22.17 6.63 7.78
N GLN A 71 22.40 5.84 8.83
CA GLN A 71 23.30 6.20 9.93
C GLN A 71 24.77 6.23 9.53
N ASN A 72 25.18 5.38 8.58
CA ASN A 72 26.56 5.29 8.12
C ASN A 72 26.87 6.20 6.90
N HIS A 73 25.89 6.95 6.39
CA HIS A 73 26.10 7.80 5.22
C HIS A 73 26.84 9.10 5.59
N PRO A 74 27.96 9.45 4.93
CA PRO A 74 28.83 10.56 5.36
C PRO A 74 28.15 11.94 5.31
N ASN A 75 27.14 12.10 4.45
CA ASN A 75 26.40 13.37 4.29
C ASN A 75 25.04 13.37 5.02
N ILE A 76 24.74 12.37 5.84
CA ILE A 76 23.47 12.31 6.60
C ILE A 76 23.78 12.43 8.09
N THR A 77 23.13 13.38 8.75
CA THR A 77 23.09 13.43 10.21
C THR A 77 21.75 12.87 10.67
N PHE A 78 21.77 11.74 11.38
CA PHE A 78 20.55 11.07 11.85
C PHE A 78 20.19 11.56 13.26
N VAL A 79 19.09 12.33 13.37
CA VAL A 79 18.63 12.89 14.65
C VAL A 79 17.37 12.17 15.12
N ARG A 80 17.40 11.67 16.37
CA ARG A 80 16.24 11.04 17.02
C ARG A 80 15.52 12.05 17.91
N ALA A 81 14.59 12.80 17.33
CA ALA A 81 13.76 13.76 18.05
C ALA A 81 12.39 13.89 17.39
N GLU A 82 11.40 14.35 18.15
CA GLU A 82 10.14 14.80 17.59
C GLU A 82 10.33 16.21 16.98
N ALA A 83 10.00 16.38 15.71
CA ALA A 83 9.90 17.68 15.09
C ALA A 83 8.52 18.29 15.42
N THR A 84 8.48 19.29 16.30
CA THR A 84 7.23 19.96 16.73
C THR A 84 6.97 21.27 15.98
N GLU A 85 7.92 21.73 15.17
CA GLU A 85 7.87 22.99 14.42
C GLU A 85 8.33 22.75 12.98
N ILE A 86 7.90 23.59 12.05
CA ILE A 86 8.38 23.59 10.66
C ILE A 86 9.56 24.56 10.58
N GLU A 87 10.77 24.04 10.41
CA GLU A 87 11.97 24.87 10.39
C GLU A 87 11.97 25.91 9.26
N ASN A 88 12.56 27.07 9.54
CA ASN A 88 12.83 28.12 8.56
C ASN A 88 14.20 27.91 7.89
N GLY A 89 14.48 26.67 7.50
CA GLY A 89 15.70 26.29 6.78
C GLY A 89 15.67 26.67 5.30
N PRO A 90 16.82 26.56 4.59
CA PRO A 90 16.92 26.89 3.18
C PRO A 90 16.10 25.95 2.28
N VAL A 91 15.94 24.68 2.69
CA VAL A 91 15.07 23.68 2.05
C VAL A 91 14.60 22.71 3.14
N THR A 92 13.33 22.31 3.13
CA THR A 92 12.77 21.36 4.10
C THR A 92 11.83 20.38 3.41
N VAL A 93 11.91 19.09 3.78
CA VAL A 93 10.98 18.05 3.30
C VAL A 93 10.20 17.49 4.48
N ILE A 94 8.87 17.59 4.45
CA ILE A 94 7.98 16.99 5.44
C ILE A 94 7.51 15.63 4.93
N ALA A 95 7.92 14.55 5.61
CA ALA A 95 7.63 13.16 5.23
C ALA A 95 7.11 12.31 6.40
N THR A 96 6.26 12.89 7.25
CA THR A 96 5.83 12.31 8.54
C THR A 96 4.75 11.24 8.44
N GLY A 97 4.27 10.95 7.22
CA GLY A 97 3.35 9.85 6.96
C GLY A 97 1.96 10.01 7.61
N PRO A 98 1.19 8.90 7.70
CA PRO A 98 -0.20 8.93 8.14
C PRO A 98 -0.40 9.36 9.60
N LEU A 99 0.58 9.08 10.45
CA LEU A 99 0.49 9.28 11.90
C LEU A 99 1.38 10.45 12.33
N THR A 100 1.29 11.56 11.59
CA THR A 100 1.96 12.82 11.94
C THR A 100 1.57 13.22 13.36
N SER A 101 2.54 13.61 14.20
CA SER A 101 2.27 13.94 15.60
C SER A 101 1.37 15.18 15.72
N ASP A 102 0.60 15.26 16.81
CA ASP A 102 -0.40 16.33 17.00
C ASP A 102 0.24 17.73 16.92
N ALA A 103 1.44 17.90 17.48
CA ALA A 103 2.17 19.16 17.46
C ALA A 103 2.49 19.60 16.02
N LEU A 104 3.06 18.71 15.21
CA LEU A 104 3.41 19.04 13.83
C LEU A 104 2.17 19.15 12.93
N ALA A 105 1.15 18.32 13.18
CA ALA A 105 -0.11 18.38 12.45
C ALA A 105 -0.80 19.74 12.64
N ALA A 106 -0.75 20.32 13.84
CA ALA A 106 -1.26 21.67 14.09
C ALA A 106 -0.53 22.72 13.23
N LYS A 107 0.80 22.65 13.15
CA LYS A 107 1.63 23.57 12.33
C LYS A 107 1.38 23.42 10.84
N ILE A 108 1.21 22.19 10.36
CA ILE A 108 0.82 21.93 8.97
C ILE A 108 -0.59 22.50 8.70
N GLY A 109 -1.51 22.37 9.66
CA GLY A 109 -2.86 22.94 9.57
C GLY A 109 -2.85 24.46 9.46
N GLU A 110 -2.07 25.14 10.31
CA GLU A 110 -1.85 26.59 10.25
C GLU A 110 -1.27 27.02 8.89
N LEU A 111 -0.25 26.32 8.40
CA LEU A 111 0.43 26.62 7.15
C LEU A 111 -0.46 26.42 5.92
N THR A 112 -1.29 25.38 5.92
CA THR A 112 -2.13 25.01 4.77
C THR A 112 -3.52 25.65 4.81
N GLY A 113 -3.88 26.31 5.92
CA GLY A 113 -5.18 26.93 6.13
C GLY A 113 -6.33 25.91 6.22
N ARG A 114 -6.03 24.64 6.50
CA ARG A 114 -7.01 23.54 6.57
C ARG A 114 -6.63 22.56 7.68
N TYR A 115 -7.57 22.30 8.58
CA TYR A 115 -7.40 21.38 9.72
C TYR A 115 -8.01 19.98 9.47
N ASP A 116 -8.68 19.77 8.33
CA ASP A 116 -9.60 18.63 8.10
C ASP A 116 -9.09 17.61 7.06
N LEU A 117 -7.84 17.15 7.18
CA LEU A 117 -7.22 16.34 6.13
C LEU A 117 -6.80 14.97 6.66
N TYR A 118 -7.80 14.09 6.79
CA TYR A 118 -7.60 12.71 7.16
C TYR A 118 -8.48 11.78 6.33
N PHE A 119 -8.02 10.55 6.11
CA PHE A 119 -8.81 9.44 5.59
C PHE A 119 -8.63 8.23 6.51
N TYR A 120 -9.46 7.21 6.36
CA TYR A 120 -9.33 5.99 7.14
C TYR A 120 -8.83 4.83 6.29
N ASP A 121 -7.76 4.16 6.76
CA ASP A 121 -7.33 2.85 6.25
C ASP A 121 -7.61 1.77 7.30
N ALA A 122 -8.03 0.60 6.86
CA ALA A 122 -8.36 -0.50 7.73
C ALA A 122 -7.33 -1.63 7.59
N VAL A 123 -7.01 -2.27 8.72
CA VAL A 123 -6.03 -3.34 8.80
C VAL A 123 -6.75 -4.66 9.01
N ALA A 124 -6.24 -5.72 8.39
CA ALA A 124 -6.80 -7.06 8.52
C ALA A 124 -6.20 -7.83 9.72
N PRO A 125 -6.95 -8.78 10.31
CA PRO A 125 -6.47 -9.64 11.39
C PRO A 125 -5.32 -10.58 10.97
N ILE A 126 -4.53 -11.00 11.96
CA ILE A 126 -3.47 -11.99 11.84
C ILE A 126 -3.77 -13.16 12.79
N VAL A 127 -3.64 -14.37 12.27
CA VAL A 127 -3.94 -15.65 12.94
C VAL A 127 -2.66 -16.43 13.21
N ASP A 128 -2.61 -17.11 14.35
CA ASP A 128 -1.57 -18.09 14.68
C ASP A 128 -1.76 -19.37 13.86
N ALA A 129 -0.73 -19.74 13.09
CA ALA A 129 -0.73 -20.92 12.22
C ALA A 129 -1.04 -22.23 12.96
N SER A 130 -0.60 -22.37 14.21
CA SER A 130 -0.78 -23.59 15.02
C SER A 130 -2.24 -23.86 15.36
N THR A 131 -3.11 -22.85 15.20
CA THR A 131 -4.53 -22.91 15.55
C THR A 131 -5.45 -23.10 14.34
N ILE A 132 -4.89 -23.22 13.14
CA ILE A 132 -5.62 -23.44 11.88
C ILE A 132 -5.90 -24.94 11.71
N ASP A 133 -7.15 -25.29 11.41
CA ASP A 133 -7.53 -26.65 11.02
C ASP A 133 -7.19 -26.90 9.53
N TYR A 134 -5.99 -27.45 9.32
CA TYR A 134 -5.45 -27.81 8.00
C TYR A 134 -6.24 -28.90 7.26
N SER A 135 -7.15 -29.61 7.93
CA SER A 135 -8.02 -30.58 7.27
C SER A 135 -9.11 -29.92 6.42
N LYS A 136 -9.39 -28.63 6.63
CA LYS A 136 -10.42 -27.83 5.94
C LYS A 136 -9.88 -26.78 4.99
N VAL A 137 -8.61 -26.37 5.15
CA VAL A 137 -7.95 -25.42 4.24
C VAL A 137 -7.10 -26.13 3.19
N PHE A 138 -6.76 -25.44 2.11
CA PHE A 138 -5.82 -25.96 1.11
C PHE A 138 -4.83 -24.89 0.64
N ARG A 139 -3.60 -25.30 0.34
CA ARG A 139 -2.56 -24.41 -0.21
C ARG A 139 -2.69 -24.34 -1.73
N ALA A 140 -2.86 -23.14 -2.26
CA ALA A 140 -2.93 -22.92 -3.70
C ALA A 140 -2.76 -21.44 -4.06
N SER A 141 -2.14 -21.20 -5.21
CA SER A 141 -2.15 -19.92 -5.93
C SER A 141 -3.21 -19.97 -7.03
N ARG A 142 -3.76 -18.81 -7.42
CA ARG A 142 -4.81 -18.74 -8.46
C ARG A 142 -4.25 -19.20 -9.82
N ARG A 143 -5.02 -20.03 -10.54
CA ARG A 143 -4.75 -20.55 -11.90
C ARG A 143 -3.59 -21.54 -12.02
N GLY A 144 -3.28 -22.30 -10.96
CA GLY A 144 -2.45 -23.50 -11.08
C GLY A 144 -0.99 -23.29 -11.47
N LYS A 145 -0.45 -22.06 -11.41
CA LYS A 145 1.00 -21.88 -11.37
C LYS A 145 1.51 -22.53 -10.09
N GLY A 146 2.22 -23.67 -10.22
CA GLY A 146 2.83 -24.40 -9.11
C GLY A 146 2.37 -25.86 -8.92
N LEU A 147 1.59 -26.46 -9.83
CA LEU A 147 1.23 -27.89 -9.75
C LEU A 147 2.07 -28.82 -10.63
N GLU A 148 2.92 -28.28 -11.52
CA GLU A 148 3.80 -29.06 -12.39
C GLU A 148 5.22 -28.52 -12.32
N THR A 149 5.92 -28.85 -11.24
CA THR A 149 7.36 -29.18 -11.16
C THR A 149 7.75 -29.21 -9.68
N ASP A 150 8.72 -30.05 -9.36
CA ASP A 150 9.10 -30.49 -8.04
C ASP A 150 9.24 -29.37 -7.00
N ALA A 151 8.65 -29.59 -5.83
CA ALA A 151 9.00 -29.02 -4.52
C ALA A 151 9.90 -27.76 -4.50
N SER A 152 9.40 -26.59 -4.92
CA SER A 152 9.98 -25.30 -4.53
C SER A 152 9.01 -24.12 -4.71
N ASP A 153 8.72 -23.43 -3.60
CA ASP A 153 8.39 -21.99 -3.49
C ASP A 153 7.07 -21.33 -3.98
N ASP A 154 6.15 -21.99 -4.70
CA ASP A 154 5.04 -21.25 -5.38
C ASP A 154 3.60 -21.33 -4.78
N ALA A 155 3.38 -21.98 -3.64
CA ALA A 155 2.05 -22.04 -2.98
C ALA A 155 1.89 -20.97 -1.87
N ALA A 156 1.69 -19.71 -2.27
CA ALA A 156 1.79 -18.53 -1.38
C ALA A 156 0.59 -18.29 -0.42
N TYR A 157 -0.54 -18.98 -0.59
CA TYR A 157 -1.76 -18.73 0.19
C TYR A 157 -2.39 -20.03 0.73
N LEU A 158 -2.90 -19.94 1.97
CA LEU A 158 -3.90 -20.86 2.48
C LEU A 158 -5.29 -20.38 2.06
N ASN A 159 -6.15 -21.30 1.67
CA ASN A 159 -7.48 -21.00 1.16
C ASN A 159 -8.52 -21.74 2.01
N CYS A 160 -9.43 -20.97 2.62
CA CYS A 160 -10.60 -21.49 3.32
C CYS A 160 -11.80 -21.43 2.36
N PRO A 161 -12.20 -22.55 1.74
CA PRO A 161 -13.36 -22.57 0.86
C PRO A 161 -14.64 -22.34 1.66
N LEU A 162 -15.57 -21.57 1.09
CA LEU A 162 -16.91 -21.37 1.64
C LEU A 162 -17.95 -21.99 0.72
N THR A 163 -18.89 -22.71 1.31
CA THR A 163 -20.18 -23.03 0.68
C THR A 163 -21.03 -21.77 0.56
N LYS A 164 -22.15 -21.88 -0.18
CA LYS A 164 -23.10 -20.78 -0.31
C LYS A 164 -23.67 -20.36 1.05
N ASP A 165 -24.10 -21.33 1.86
CA ASP A 165 -24.78 -21.08 3.13
C ASP A 165 -23.83 -20.49 4.18
N GLU A 166 -22.58 -21.00 4.25
CA GLU A 166 -21.54 -20.43 5.11
C GLU A 166 -21.22 -18.99 4.71
N TYR A 167 -21.06 -18.72 3.41
CA TYR A 167 -20.83 -17.37 2.90
C TYR A 167 -21.97 -16.43 3.25
N GLU A 168 -23.22 -16.80 2.96
CA GLU A 168 -24.39 -15.97 3.24
C GLU A 168 -24.54 -15.68 4.73
N THR A 169 -24.26 -16.67 5.59
CA THR A 169 -24.27 -16.50 7.04
C THR A 169 -23.18 -15.54 7.50
N ILE A 170 -21.93 -15.71 7.05
CA ILE A 170 -20.82 -14.83 7.42
C ILE A 170 -21.10 -13.38 6.98
N VAL A 171 -21.59 -13.18 5.75
CA VAL A 171 -21.93 -11.85 5.23
C VAL A 171 -23.04 -11.21 6.08
N ALA A 172 -24.09 -11.96 6.41
CA ALA A 172 -25.17 -11.46 7.23
C ALA A 172 -24.69 -11.05 8.64
N GLU A 173 -23.79 -11.83 9.23
CA GLU A 173 -23.20 -11.51 10.54
C GLU A 173 -22.27 -10.29 10.47
N ILE A 174 -21.44 -10.17 9.44
CA ILE A 174 -20.57 -8.99 9.23
C ILE A 174 -21.41 -7.71 9.11
N VAL A 175 -22.54 -7.75 8.39
CA VAL A 175 -23.41 -6.58 8.20
C VAL A 175 -24.07 -6.13 9.51
N LYS A 176 -24.41 -7.07 10.40
CA LYS A 176 -25.06 -6.80 11.69
C LYS A 176 -24.08 -6.46 12.80
N ALA A 177 -22.79 -6.73 12.60
CA ALA A 177 -21.78 -6.68 13.63
C ALA A 177 -21.58 -5.27 14.19
N GLU A 178 -21.31 -5.21 15.49
CA GLU A 178 -20.95 -3.96 16.15
C GLU A 178 -19.59 -3.44 15.68
N LYS A 179 -19.56 -2.16 15.37
CA LYS A 179 -18.36 -1.46 14.91
C LYS A 179 -17.74 -0.68 16.07
N ALA A 180 -16.42 -0.53 16.07
CA ALA A 180 -15.75 0.29 17.08
C ALA A 180 -16.29 1.74 17.02
N PRO A 181 -16.53 2.39 18.18
CA PRO A 181 -16.99 3.77 18.22
C PRO A 181 -15.94 4.69 17.61
N MET A 182 -16.41 5.74 16.92
CA MET A 182 -15.57 6.82 16.41
C MET A 182 -15.89 8.09 17.20
N HIS A 183 -14.98 9.06 17.21
CA HIS A 183 -15.25 10.35 17.84
C HIS A 183 -16.26 11.14 16.99
N ASP A 184 -17.27 11.75 17.65
CA ASP A 184 -18.51 12.31 17.06
C ASP A 184 -18.32 13.43 15.99
N PHE A 185 -17.10 13.82 15.67
CA PHE A 185 -16.76 14.90 14.71
C PHE A 185 -16.11 14.38 13.41
N GLU A 186 -16.10 13.06 13.19
CA GLU A 186 -15.40 12.44 12.07
C GLU A 186 -16.35 12.13 10.90
N ASP A 187 -16.28 12.92 9.83
CA ASP A 187 -16.98 12.63 8.56
C ASP A 187 -16.20 11.52 7.83
N ILE A 188 -16.74 10.29 7.81
CA ILE A 188 -15.98 9.11 7.42
C ILE A 188 -15.71 9.12 5.91
N ARG A 189 -14.47 9.42 5.53
CA ARG A 189 -13.95 9.24 4.18
C ARG A 189 -13.11 7.96 4.15
N TYR A 190 -13.74 6.88 3.71
CA TYR A 190 -13.00 5.64 3.47
C TYR A 190 -12.13 5.77 2.23
N PHE A 191 -10.97 5.13 2.26
CA PHE A 191 -10.21 4.92 1.05
C PHE A 191 -10.86 3.82 0.18
N GLU A 192 -11.35 4.20 -1.00
CA GLU A 192 -12.16 3.29 -1.86
C GLU A 192 -11.39 2.03 -2.31
N ALA A 193 -10.06 2.06 -2.41
CA ALA A 193 -9.29 0.86 -2.77
C ALA A 193 -8.94 -0.04 -1.56
N CYS A 194 -9.21 0.40 -0.32
CA CYS A 194 -9.01 -0.37 0.92
C CYS A 194 -10.21 -0.25 1.87
N LEU A 195 -11.40 -0.59 1.36
CA LEU A 195 -12.64 -0.52 2.15
C LEU A 195 -12.69 -1.62 3.23
N PRO A 196 -13.24 -1.30 4.42
CA PRO A 196 -13.53 -2.32 5.43
C PRO A 196 -14.49 -3.40 4.89
N VAL A 197 -14.29 -4.65 5.34
CA VAL A 197 -15.08 -5.82 4.91
C VAL A 197 -16.57 -5.65 5.18
N GLU A 198 -16.93 -4.97 6.26
CA GLU A 198 -18.31 -4.63 6.62
C GLU A 198 -18.95 -3.59 5.70
N GLU A 199 -18.16 -2.65 5.16
CA GLU A 199 -18.66 -1.67 4.19
C GLU A 199 -18.83 -2.33 2.81
N LEU A 200 -17.91 -3.23 2.43
CA LEU A 200 -18.08 -4.06 1.24
C LEU A 200 -19.29 -5.00 1.34
N ALA A 201 -19.50 -5.64 2.49
CA ALA A 201 -20.64 -6.51 2.73
C ALA A 201 -21.97 -5.75 2.65
N ALA A 202 -22.02 -4.53 3.20
CA ALA A 202 -23.21 -3.67 3.16
C ALA A 202 -23.60 -3.21 1.75
N ARG A 203 -22.63 -3.10 0.82
CA ARG A 203 -22.88 -2.74 -0.59
C ARG A 203 -23.65 -3.82 -1.37
N GLY A 204 -23.73 -5.05 -0.85
CA GLY A 204 -24.58 -6.09 -1.42
C GLY A 204 -24.12 -7.51 -1.08
N PRO A 205 -25.04 -8.50 -1.14
CA PRO A 205 -24.80 -9.86 -0.65
C PRO A 205 -23.71 -10.59 -1.44
N ARG A 206 -23.43 -10.20 -2.69
CA ARG A 206 -22.43 -10.83 -3.56
C ARG A 206 -21.15 -10.02 -3.71
N THR A 207 -21.06 -8.84 -3.10
CA THR A 207 -19.93 -7.92 -3.29
C THR A 207 -18.61 -8.57 -2.90
N LEU A 208 -18.56 -9.26 -1.76
CA LEU A 208 -17.36 -9.95 -1.29
C LEU A 208 -16.95 -11.10 -2.22
N ALA A 209 -17.91 -11.88 -2.72
CA ALA A 209 -17.66 -12.98 -3.67
C ALA A 209 -17.18 -12.51 -5.06
N PHE A 210 -17.41 -11.25 -5.44
CA PHE A 210 -16.84 -10.66 -6.67
C PHE A 210 -15.55 -9.85 -6.41
N GLY A 211 -15.31 -9.43 -5.16
CA GLY A 211 -14.14 -8.68 -4.73
C GLY A 211 -13.09 -9.56 -4.04
N PRO A 212 -12.83 -9.37 -2.73
CA PRO A 212 -11.74 -10.03 -2.03
C PRO A 212 -11.90 -11.55 -1.91
N LEU A 213 -13.14 -12.06 -1.85
CA LEU A 213 -13.42 -13.50 -1.62
C LEU A 213 -13.70 -14.27 -2.91
N LYS A 214 -13.33 -13.71 -4.06
CA LYS A 214 -13.61 -14.33 -5.36
C LYS A 214 -12.91 -15.69 -5.48
N PRO A 215 -13.60 -16.77 -5.89
CA PRO A 215 -13.01 -18.12 -5.99
C PRO A 215 -12.22 -18.36 -7.29
N VAL A 216 -12.20 -17.37 -8.19
CA VAL A 216 -11.65 -17.52 -9.55
C VAL A 216 -10.22 -18.09 -9.54
N GLY A 217 -10.06 -19.23 -10.21
CA GLY A 217 -8.79 -19.92 -10.38
C GLY A 217 -8.36 -20.80 -9.20
N LEU A 218 -9.25 -21.08 -8.25
CA LEU A 218 -8.97 -21.94 -7.10
C LEU A 218 -9.93 -23.13 -7.12
N THR A 219 -9.41 -24.30 -7.46
CA THR A 219 -10.15 -25.56 -7.43
C THR A 219 -9.97 -26.18 -6.05
N ASP A 220 -11.07 -26.39 -5.32
CA ASP A 220 -11.02 -27.08 -4.04
C ASP A 220 -10.70 -28.58 -4.29
N PRO A 221 -9.60 -29.10 -3.74
CA PRO A 221 -9.20 -30.49 -3.97
C PRO A 221 -10.21 -31.51 -3.43
N ARG A 222 -11.06 -31.13 -2.47
CA ARG A 222 -12.08 -32.02 -1.88
C ARG A 222 -13.28 -32.22 -2.79
N THR A 223 -13.64 -31.19 -3.56
CA THR A 223 -14.85 -31.19 -4.39
C THR A 223 -14.55 -31.22 -5.89
N GLY A 224 -13.31 -30.93 -6.29
CA GLY A 224 -12.88 -30.81 -7.69
C GLY A 224 -13.49 -29.61 -8.42
N ARG A 225 -14.12 -28.67 -7.69
CA ARG A 225 -14.84 -27.51 -8.25
C ARG A 225 -14.38 -26.21 -7.60
N TRP A 226 -14.76 -25.08 -8.20
CA TRP A 226 -14.57 -23.78 -7.53
C TRP A 226 -15.55 -23.66 -6.36
N PRO A 227 -15.09 -23.22 -5.18
CA PRO A 227 -15.98 -22.93 -4.05
C PRO A 227 -16.87 -21.72 -4.36
N HIS A 228 -17.91 -21.48 -3.55
CA HIS A 228 -18.78 -20.32 -3.74
C HIS A 228 -18.03 -19.01 -3.53
N ALA A 229 -17.22 -18.98 -2.48
CA ALA A 229 -16.29 -17.92 -2.12
C ALA A 229 -15.07 -18.54 -1.41
N VAL A 230 -14.01 -17.77 -1.22
CA VAL A 230 -12.80 -18.24 -0.54
C VAL A 230 -12.20 -17.13 0.30
N VAL A 231 -11.88 -17.44 1.56
CA VAL A 231 -11.02 -16.58 2.38
C VAL A 231 -9.58 -17.01 2.15
N GLN A 232 -8.74 -16.10 1.68
CA GLN A 232 -7.32 -16.37 1.50
C GLN A 232 -6.53 -15.86 2.71
N MET A 233 -5.55 -16.62 3.15
CA MET A 233 -4.59 -16.20 4.16
C MET A 233 -3.17 -16.24 3.62
N ARG A 234 -2.42 -15.18 3.86
CA ARG A 234 -1.03 -15.04 3.40
C ARG A 234 -0.06 -15.22 4.56
N GLN A 235 1.03 -15.93 4.32
CA GLN A 235 2.11 -16.07 5.31
C GLN A 235 2.70 -14.69 5.65
N GLU A 236 2.79 -14.40 6.95
CA GLU A 236 3.16 -13.09 7.45
C GLU A 236 4.62 -13.01 7.89
N ASN A 237 5.24 -14.13 8.27
CA ASN A 237 6.64 -14.23 8.70
C ASN A 237 7.36 -15.40 8.03
N LYS A 238 8.70 -15.37 7.99
CA LYS A 238 9.53 -16.40 7.34
C LYS A 238 9.31 -17.80 7.93
N ALA A 239 9.09 -17.88 9.25
CA ALA A 239 8.83 -19.13 9.94
C ALA A 239 7.47 -19.77 9.62
N GLY A 240 6.54 -19.03 8.99
CA GLY A 240 5.22 -19.55 8.65
C GLY A 240 4.31 -19.77 9.86
N THR A 241 4.62 -19.12 10.99
CA THR A 241 3.83 -19.25 12.23
C THR A 241 2.68 -18.26 12.30
N LEU A 242 2.64 -17.26 11.42
CA LEU A 242 1.60 -16.23 11.39
C LEU A 242 1.00 -16.07 9.99
N PHE A 243 -0.32 -15.88 9.92
CA PHE A 243 -1.07 -15.72 8.68
C PHE A 243 -2.02 -14.53 8.72
N ASN A 244 -1.95 -13.66 7.72
CA ASN A 244 -2.84 -12.50 7.56
C ASN A 244 -4.10 -12.87 6.74
N LEU A 245 -5.29 -12.45 7.17
CA LEU A 245 -6.55 -12.63 6.42
C LEU A 245 -6.66 -11.61 5.28
N VAL A 246 -6.50 -12.06 4.04
CA VAL A 246 -6.50 -11.19 2.87
C VAL A 246 -7.90 -10.64 2.60
N GLY A 247 -8.03 -9.32 2.53
CA GLY A 247 -9.30 -8.65 2.22
C GLY A 247 -10.27 -8.50 3.40
N PHE A 248 -9.79 -8.75 4.62
CA PHE A 248 -10.54 -8.61 5.87
C PHE A 248 -10.12 -7.37 6.68
N GLN A 249 -9.73 -6.30 5.99
CA GLN A 249 -9.57 -5.00 6.63
C GLN A 249 -10.87 -4.63 7.32
N THR A 250 -10.85 -4.22 8.59
CA THR A 250 -12.09 -4.06 9.35
C THR A 250 -12.00 -3.05 10.49
N ARG A 251 -13.15 -2.46 10.83
CA ARG A 251 -13.39 -1.65 12.05
C ARG A 251 -14.38 -2.31 13.01
N LEU A 252 -14.74 -3.57 12.79
CA LEU A 252 -15.57 -4.33 13.73
C LEU A 252 -14.92 -4.37 15.11
N LYS A 253 -15.71 -4.35 16.19
CA LYS A 253 -15.18 -4.55 17.54
C LYS A 253 -14.44 -5.90 17.60
N TRP A 254 -13.37 -5.98 18.41
CA TRP A 254 -12.57 -7.21 18.49
C TRP A 254 -13.37 -8.45 18.90
N GLY A 255 -14.38 -8.29 19.75
CA GLY A 255 -15.32 -9.36 20.10
C GLY A 255 -16.08 -9.90 18.88
N GLU A 256 -16.52 -9.00 17.99
CA GLU A 256 -17.22 -9.35 16.76
C GLU A 256 -16.28 -9.98 15.73
N GLN A 257 -15.07 -9.46 15.58
CA GLN A 257 -14.04 -10.08 14.73
C GLN A 257 -13.78 -11.52 15.17
N LYS A 258 -13.55 -11.75 16.47
CA LYS A 258 -13.31 -13.10 17.01
C LYS A 258 -14.50 -14.03 16.78
N ARG A 259 -15.73 -13.54 17.00
CA ARG A 259 -16.96 -14.31 16.84
C ARG A 259 -17.18 -14.72 15.38
N ILE A 260 -17.06 -13.76 14.46
CA ILE A 260 -17.42 -13.92 13.06
C ILE A 260 -16.32 -14.64 12.28
N PHE A 261 -15.04 -14.28 12.49
CA PHE A 261 -13.95 -14.89 11.72
C PHE A 261 -13.70 -16.34 12.14
N ARG A 262 -14.14 -16.77 13.32
CA ARG A 262 -14.19 -18.19 13.71
C ARG A 262 -15.32 -18.98 13.04
N MET A 263 -16.23 -18.33 12.32
CA MET A 263 -17.22 -19.02 11.50
C MET A 263 -16.63 -19.46 10.15
N ILE A 264 -15.42 -19.00 9.80
CA ILE A 264 -14.73 -19.39 8.57
C ILE A 264 -14.20 -20.82 8.74
N PRO A 265 -14.48 -21.74 7.80
CA PRO A 265 -13.98 -23.12 7.86
C PRO A 265 -12.47 -23.16 7.97
N GLY A 266 -11.97 -23.91 8.96
CA GLY A 266 -10.54 -23.98 9.27
C GLY A 266 -10.08 -23.00 10.35
N LEU A 267 -10.90 -22.02 10.73
CA LEU A 267 -10.57 -20.99 11.73
C LEU A 267 -11.44 -21.09 12.99
N GLU A 268 -12.16 -22.18 13.20
CA GLU A 268 -13.11 -22.34 14.31
C GLU A 268 -12.48 -22.12 15.69
N ASN A 269 -11.23 -22.56 15.82
CA ASN A 269 -10.41 -22.40 17.03
C ASN A 269 -9.31 -21.35 16.89
N ALA A 270 -9.31 -20.55 15.82
CA ALA A 270 -8.23 -19.64 15.50
C ALA A 270 -7.93 -18.66 16.65
N GLU A 271 -6.65 -18.51 16.98
CA GLU A 271 -6.15 -17.45 17.83
C GLU A 271 -5.67 -16.27 16.98
N PHE A 272 -6.20 -15.09 17.30
CA PHE A 272 -5.85 -13.85 16.61
C PHE A 272 -4.76 -13.14 17.41
N VAL A 273 -3.53 -13.17 16.91
CA VAL A 273 -2.41 -12.44 17.51
C VAL A 273 -2.53 -10.93 17.30
N ARG A 274 -3.26 -10.51 16.26
CA ARG A 274 -3.61 -9.11 16.00
C ARG A 274 -5.01 -9.04 15.40
N PHE A 275 -5.86 -8.17 15.95
CA PHE A 275 -7.16 -7.84 15.37
C PHE A 275 -7.04 -6.74 14.32
N GLY A 276 -8.00 -6.69 13.41
CA GLY A 276 -8.16 -5.56 12.49
C GLY A 276 -8.55 -4.29 13.22
N VAL A 277 -8.11 -3.17 12.69
CA VAL A 277 -8.36 -1.83 13.25
C VAL A 277 -8.41 -0.81 12.12
N MET A 278 -9.09 0.30 12.36
CA MET A 278 -9.12 1.42 11.43
C MET A 278 -8.17 2.51 11.93
N HIS A 279 -7.23 2.92 11.09
CA HIS A 279 -6.29 4.00 11.38
C HIS A 279 -6.76 5.27 10.69
N ARG A 280 -6.82 6.37 11.46
CA ARG A 280 -6.90 7.71 10.91
C ARG A 280 -5.55 8.05 10.30
N ASN A 281 -5.54 8.34 9.01
CA ASN A 281 -4.35 8.69 8.25
C ASN A 281 -4.44 10.15 7.83
N THR A 282 -3.52 10.96 8.31
CA THR A 282 -3.37 12.36 7.93
C THR A 282 -2.78 12.47 6.53
N TYR A 283 -3.34 13.35 5.71
CA TYR A 283 -2.79 13.78 4.42
C TYR A 283 -3.03 15.28 4.25
N ILE A 284 -2.60 15.89 3.16
CA ILE A 284 -2.97 17.26 2.81
C ILE A 284 -3.74 17.29 1.50
N HIS A 285 -4.50 18.36 1.26
CA HIS A 285 -5.19 18.57 -0.01
C HIS A 285 -4.19 19.07 -1.05
N SER A 286 -3.28 18.18 -1.44
CA SER A 286 -2.18 18.44 -2.35
C SER A 286 -2.56 19.19 -3.62
N PRO A 287 -3.73 18.96 -4.27
CA PRO A 287 -4.03 19.64 -5.54
C PRO A 287 -4.14 21.16 -5.43
N THR A 288 -4.51 21.66 -4.25
CA THR A 288 -4.58 23.11 -3.99
C THR A 288 -3.29 23.68 -3.41
N LEU A 289 -2.40 22.82 -2.91
CA LEU A 289 -1.25 23.21 -2.09
C LEU A 289 0.09 22.99 -2.79
N LEU A 290 0.23 21.91 -3.55
CA LEU A 290 1.50 21.44 -4.08
C LEU A 290 1.59 21.58 -5.60
N ASP A 291 2.80 21.81 -6.09
CA ASP A 291 3.14 21.63 -7.50
C ASP A 291 3.55 20.18 -7.80
N ALA A 292 3.66 19.82 -9.09
CA ALA A 292 4.07 18.47 -9.51
C ALA A 292 5.53 18.14 -9.12
N THR A 293 6.28 19.14 -8.66
CA THR A 293 7.62 19.03 -8.05
C THR A 293 7.56 18.69 -6.55
N LEU A 294 6.35 18.59 -5.98
CA LEU A 294 6.03 18.40 -4.56
C LEU A 294 6.36 19.59 -3.65
N GLN A 295 6.69 20.74 -4.23
CA GLN A 295 6.87 21.99 -3.50
C GLN A 295 5.52 22.58 -3.08
N LEU A 296 5.48 23.19 -1.90
CA LEU A 296 4.34 24.00 -1.46
C LEU A 296 4.30 25.30 -2.26
N ARG A 297 3.16 25.57 -2.93
CA ARG A 297 2.98 26.75 -3.81
C ARG A 297 3.21 28.07 -3.09
N SER A 298 2.83 28.16 -1.81
CA SER A 298 3.02 29.36 -0.99
C SER A 298 4.43 29.51 -0.44
N ARG A 299 5.22 28.43 -0.42
CA ARG A 299 6.57 28.38 0.16
C ARG A 299 7.44 27.36 -0.60
N PRO A 300 8.01 27.72 -1.77
CA PRO A 300 8.64 26.76 -2.68
C PRO A 300 9.84 26.00 -2.10
N GLU A 301 10.48 26.49 -1.04
CA GLU A 301 11.56 25.79 -0.33
C GLU A 301 11.07 24.64 0.57
N LEU A 302 9.76 24.56 0.81
CA LEU A 302 9.14 23.52 1.59
C LEU A 302 8.48 22.49 0.67
N LEU A 303 8.85 21.22 0.83
CA LEU A 303 8.30 20.10 0.08
C LEU A 303 7.59 19.13 1.02
N PHE A 304 6.64 18.39 0.48
CA PHE A 304 5.98 17.28 1.17
C PHE A 304 6.25 15.98 0.43
N ALA A 305 6.34 14.87 1.17
CA ALA A 305 6.58 13.56 0.58
C ALA A 305 5.96 12.44 1.41
N GLY A 306 5.84 11.25 0.80
CA GLY A 306 5.20 10.11 1.43
C GLY A 306 3.68 10.21 1.41
N GLN A 307 3.01 9.39 2.21
CA GLN A 307 1.55 9.31 2.23
C GLN A 307 0.85 10.66 2.49
N ILE A 308 1.50 11.60 3.19
CA ILE A 308 0.92 12.90 3.49
C ILE A 308 0.55 13.68 2.22
N VAL A 309 1.21 13.43 1.08
CA VAL A 309 0.87 14.10 -0.19
C VAL A 309 -0.34 13.47 -0.91
N GLY A 310 -0.98 12.47 -0.33
CA GLY A 310 -2.10 11.77 -0.96
C GLY A 310 -1.64 10.68 -1.93
N VAL A 311 -0.58 9.95 -1.59
CA VAL A 311 -0.26 8.67 -2.21
C VAL A 311 -0.48 7.53 -1.23
N GLU A 312 -0.67 6.32 -1.75
CA GLU A 312 -0.85 5.13 -0.91
C GLU A 312 0.07 3.97 -1.28
N GLY A 313 0.72 3.45 -0.25
CA GLY A 313 1.64 2.31 -0.31
C GLY A 313 3.07 2.71 0.01
N TYR A 314 3.86 1.74 0.46
CA TYR A 314 5.27 1.98 0.83
C TYR A 314 6.10 2.44 -0.36
N LEU A 315 5.91 1.81 -1.53
CA LEU A 315 6.61 2.18 -2.75
C LEU A 315 6.23 3.58 -3.21
N GLU A 316 4.93 3.87 -3.26
CA GLU A 316 4.45 5.18 -3.66
C GLU A 316 4.94 6.27 -2.69
N SER A 317 4.97 5.98 -1.39
CA SER A 317 5.51 6.91 -0.40
C SER A 317 7.02 7.15 -0.57
N ALA A 318 7.79 6.07 -0.76
CA ALA A 318 9.23 6.14 -1.01
C ALA A 318 9.53 6.84 -2.34
N ALA A 319 8.70 6.64 -3.36
CA ALA A 319 8.77 7.31 -4.65
C ALA A 319 8.57 8.81 -4.53
N MET A 320 7.58 9.27 -3.75
CA MET A 320 7.41 10.70 -3.47
C MET A 320 8.60 11.25 -2.67
N GLY A 321 9.16 10.47 -1.75
CA GLY A 321 10.40 10.80 -1.05
C GLY A 321 11.58 10.99 -2.00
N LEU A 322 11.72 10.12 -3.00
CA LEU A 322 12.75 10.22 -4.04
C LEU A 322 12.58 11.49 -4.88
N VAL A 323 11.37 11.79 -5.36
CA VAL A 323 11.08 13.01 -6.14
C VAL A 323 11.34 14.27 -5.30
N ALA A 324 10.83 14.33 -4.08
CA ALA A 324 11.05 15.46 -3.19
C ALA A 324 12.53 15.61 -2.82
N GLY A 325 13.26 14.52 -2.62
CA GLY A 325 14.70 14.53 -2.35
C GLY A 325 15.51 15.09 -3.51
N ILE A 326 15.20 14.66 -4.74
CA ILE A 326 15.82 15.20 -5.98
C ILE A 326 15.58 16.71 -6.06
N ASN A 327 14.32 17.16 -5.90
CA ASN A 327 14.00 18.58 -5.97
C ASN A 327 14.57 19.38 -4.80
N ALA A 328 14.65 18.80 -3.61
CA ALA A 328 15.29 19.44 -2.46
C ALA A 328 16.78 19.66 -2.69
N ALA A 329 17.48 18.65 -3.25
CA ALA A 329 18.89 18.78 -3.63
C ALA A 329 19.09 19.86 -4.70
N ARG A 330 18.23 19.91 -5.72
CA ARG A 330 18.26 20.94 -6.77
C ARG A 330 18.05 22.34 -6.19
N LEU A 331 17.06 22.51 -5.31
CA LEU A 331 16.82 23.79 -4.62
C LEU A 331 18.03 24.23 -3.79
N ALA A 332 18.63 23.32 -3.04
CA ALA A 332 19.84 23.58 -2.26
C ALA A 332 21.02 24.01 -3.16
N SER A 333 21.10 23.42 -4.36
CA SER A 333 22.08 23.77 -5.40
C SER A 333 21.68 24.98 -6.26
N LYS A 334 20.55 25.63 -5.97
CA LYS A 334 19.98 26.76 -6.76
C LYS A 334 19.65 26.40 -8.21
N GLU A 335 19.39 25.12 -8.47
CA GLU A 335 18.88 24.61 -9.72
C GLU A 335 17.36 24.63 -9.75
N LYS A 336 16.78 24.60 -10.97
CA LYS A 336 15.33 24.56 -11.12
C LYS A 336 14.80 23.17 -10.76
N PRO A 337 13.79 23.05 -9.89
CA PRO A 337 13.07 21.80 -9.65
C PRO A 337 12.52 21.21 -10.94
N VAL A 338 12.38 19.89 -10.97
CA VAL A 338 11.94 19.12 -12.14
C VAL A 338 10.66 18.35 -11.83
N ALA A 339 9.76 18.35 -12.80
CA ALA A 339 8.52 17.58 -12.76
C ALA A 339 8.64 16.40 -13.71
N PHE A 340 8.44 15.18 -13.20
CA PHE A 340 8.51 13.97 -14.02
C PHE A 340 7.36 13.94 -15.05
N PRO A 341 7.58 13.41 -16.27
CA PRO A 341 6.54 13.40 -17.30
C PRO A 341 5.32 12.58 -16.88
N PRO A 342 4.08 13.00 -17.23
CA PRO A 342 2.85 12.32 -16.80
C PRO A 342 2.69 10.90 -17.39
N GLU A 343 3.46 10.54 -18.41
CA GLU A 343 3.50 9.19 -18.97
C GLU A 343 4.34 8.20 -18.14
N THR A 344 5.08 8.69 -17.14
CA THR A 344 5.81 7.87 -16.16
C THR A 344 4.96 7.60 -14.93
N ILE A 345 5.25 6.55 -14.15
CA ILE A 345 4.49 6.30 -12.92
C ILE A 345 4.79 7.39 -11.88
N LEU A 346 6.04 7.79 -11.73
CA LEU A 346 6.42 8.91 -10.85
C LEU A 346 5.69 10.21 -11.20
N GLY A 347 5.71 10.60 -12.47
CA GLY A 347 5.09 11.85 -12.93
C GLY A 347 3.56 11.81 -12.88
N SER A 348 2.93 10.67 -13.18
CA SER A 348 1.47 10.55 -13.03
C SER A 348 1.02 10.62 -11.57
N LEU A 349 1.80 10.06 -10.63
CA LEU A 349 1.50 10.17 -9.20
C LEU A 349 1.62 11.63 -8.71
N THR A 350 2.69 12.34 -9.09
CA THR A 350 2.83 13.75 -8.68
C THR A 350 1.81 14.64 -9.36
N GLN A 351 1.49 14.41 -10.64
CA GLN A 351 0.43 15.13 -11.35
C GLN A 351 -0.94 14.90 -10.71
N TYR A 352 -1.25 13.67 -10.31
CA TYR A 352 -2.47 13.38 -9.56
C TYR A 352 -2.48 14.15 -8.23
N ALA A 353 -1.38 14.14 -7.49
CA ALA A 353 -1.28 14.87 -6.23
C ALA A 353 -1.41 16.39 -6.41
N SER A 354 -0.87 16.98 -7.49
CA SER A 354 -0.83 18.44 -7.65
C SER A 354 -1.98 19.03 -8.47
N ALA A 355 -2.66 18.24 -9.30
CA ALA A 355 -3.61 18.76 -10.29
C ALA A 355 -4.88 17.90 -10.42
N TYR A 356 -5.27 17.16 -9.38
CA TYR A 356 -6.56 16.46 -9.38
C TYR A 356 -7.74 17.45 -9.37
N GLU A 357 -8.60 17.35 -10.38
CA GLU A 357 -9.76 18.23 -10.60
C GLU A 357 -11.11 17.62 -10.15
N GLY A 358 -11.09 16.40 -9.59
CA GLY A 358 -12.32 15.73 -9.15
C GLY A 358 -12.89 16.32 -7.85
N LYS A 359 -14.15 15.98 -7.56
CA LYS A 359 -14.88 16.53 -6.40
C LYS A 359 -14.31 16.12 -5.04
N GLN A 360 -13.69 14.96 -4.94
CA GLN A 360 -13.14 14.42 -3.69
C GLN A 360 -11.74 13.87 -3.94
N PHE A 361 -10.72 14.61 -3.52
CA PHE A 361 -9.34 14.16 -3.55
C PHE A 361 -9.10 13.08 -2.49
N ALA A 362 -8.61 11.93 -2.92
CA ALA A 362 -8.26 10.80 -2.08
C ALA A 362 -6.84 10.33 -2.41
N PRO A 363 -6.16 9.65 -1.50
CA PRO A 363 -4.86 9.04 -1.79
C PRO A 363 -4.88 8.16 -3.04
N MET A 364 -3.75 8.02 -3.72
CA MET A 364 -3.65 7.22 -4.95
C MET A 364 -2.46 6.28 -4.94
N ASN A 365 -2.67 5.06 -5.44
CA ASN A 365 -1.60 4.09 -5.66
C ASN A 365 -1.15 4.09 -7.14
N ALA A 366 -0.01 3.47 -7.41
CA ALA A 366 0.45 3.27 -8.78
C ALA A 366 -0.56 2.41 -9.56
N CYS A 367 -1.21 3.00 -10.56
CA CYS A 367 -2.15 2.30 -11.43
C CYS A 367 -2.12 2.85 -12.85
N TRP A 368 -2.58 2.06 -13.82
CA TRP A 368 -2.63 2.49 -15.21
C TRP A 368 -3.67 3.59 -15.48
N GLY A 369 -4.62 3.81 -14.56
CA GLY A 369 -5.73 4.75 -14.76
C GLY A 369 -5.34 6.23 -14.62
N ILE A 370 -4.18 6.52 -14.03
CA ILE A 370 -3.69 7.89 -13.81
C ILE A 370 -2.70 8.36 -14.89
N LEU A 371 -2.30 7.47 -15.79
CA LEU A 371 -1.42 7.79 -16.92
C LEU A 371 -2.26 8.21 -18.13
N PRO A 372 -1.73 9.07 -19.01
CA PRO A 372 -2.32 9.32 -20.33
C PRO A 372 -2.58 8.00 -21.08
N PRO A 373 -3.67 7.87 -21.85
CA PRO A 373 -3.95 6.65 -22.62
C PRO A 373 -2.87 6.41 -23.69
N LEU A 374 -2.76 5.17 -24.19
CA LEU A 374 -1.98 4.88 -25.40
C LEU A 374 -2.68 5.48 -26.62
N GLU A 375 -1.90 5.95 -27.58
CA GLU A 375 -2.42 6.38 -28.89
C GLU A 375 -2.88 5.17 -29.71
N GLY A 376 -3.89 5.37 -30.57
CA GLY A 376 -4.42 4.35 -31.46
C GLY A 376 -5.54 3.49 -30.89
N ASP A 377 -5.75 2.32 -31.49
CA ASP A 377 -6.88 1.45 -31.18
C ASP A 377 -6.81 0.86 -29.76
N ARG A 378 -7.99 0.68 -29.16
CA ARG A 378 -8.11 0.14 -27.81
C ARG A 378 -7.65 -1.32 -27.76
N ILE A 379 -6.53 -1.56 -27.08
CA ILE A 379 -6.04 -2.90 -26.76
C ILE A 379 -6.98 -3.58 -25.76
N ARG A 380 -7.56 -4.71 -26.15
CA ARG A 380 -8.51 -5.49 -25.32
C ARG A 380 -7.79 -6.36 -24.28
N ASP A 381 -6.62 -6.90 -24.61
CA ASP A 381 -5.84 -7.69 -23.66
C ASP A 381 -5.19 -6.78 -22.61
N LYS A 382 -5.53 -7.02 -21.33
CA LYS A 382 -5.05 -6.18 -20.22
C LYS A 382 -3.54 -6.31 -19.98
N LYS A 383 -2.98 -7.50 -20.21
CA LYS A 383 -1.56 -7.79 -19.96
C LYS A 383 -0.70 -7.15 -21.06
N GLU A 384 -1.12 -7.30 -22.31
CA GLU A 384 -0.50 -6.63 -23.45
C GLU A 384 -0.55 -5.12 -23.30
N ARG A 385 -1.73 -4.57 -22.98
CA ARG A 385 -1.89 -3.13 -22.72
C ARG A 385 -0.96 -2.66 -21.60
N GLY A 386 -0.88 -3.39 -20.49
CA GLY A 386 0.01 -3.06 -19.38
C GLY A 386 1.49 -3.08 -19.79
N ALA A 387 1.90 -4.06 -20.60
CA ALA A 387 3.28 -4.14 -21.10
C ALA A 387 3.63 -2.96 -22.02
N GLN A 388 2.72 -2.58 -22.93
CA GLN A 388 2.95 -1.43 -23.82
C GLN A 388 2.97 -0.10 -23.04
N MET A 389 2.07 0.08 -22.06
CA MET A 389 2.11 1.24 -21.17
C MET A 389 3.42 1.32 -20.39
N GLY A 390 3.88 0.19 -19.83
CA GLY A 390 5.14 0.13 -19.12
C GLY A 390 6.35 0.43 -20.00
N GLN A 391 6.39 -0.11 -21.22
CA GLN A 391 7.48 0.17 -22.16
C GLN A 391 7.53 1.64 -22.57
N ARG A 392 6.37 2.28 -22.81
CA ARG A 392 6.29 3.72 -23.09
C ARG A 392 6.78 4.54 -21.90
N ALA A 393 6.29 4.23 -20.70
CA ALA A 393 6.66 4.91 -19.46
C ALA A 393 8.18 4.89 -19.25
N LEU A 394 8.80 3.72 -19.30
CA LEU A 394 10.24 3.55 -19.09
C LEU A 394 11.09 4.25 -20.16
N ARG A 395 10.63 4.28 -21.42
CA ARG A 395 11.35 4.99 -22.49
C ARG A 395 11.33 6.51 -22.26
N ILE A 396 10.16 7.07 -21.96
CA ILE A 396 10.01 8.50 -21.67
C ILE A 396 10.80 8.87 -20.42
N PHE A 397 10.74 8.02 -19.40
CA PHE A 397 11.50 8.15 -18.18
C PHE A 397 13.01 8.22 -18.43
N ASP A 398 13.58 7.29 -19.22
CA ASP A 398 15.01 7.31 -19.53
C ASP A 398 15.43 8.57 -20.28
N CYS A 399 14.64 9.02 -21.26
CA CYS A 399 14.89 10.26 -21.98
C CYS A 399 14.89 11.47 -21.04
N PHE A 400 13.92 11.52 -20.11
CA PHE A 400 13.80 12.61 -19.14
C PHE A 400 14.95 12.62 -18.15
N VAL A 401 15.27 11.47 -17.55
CA VAL A 401 16.37 11.33 -16.58
C VAL A 401 17.71 11.70 -17.20
N ALA A 402 17.96 11.30 -18.45
CA ALA A 402 19.16 11.68 -19.17
C ALA A 402 19.20 13.18 -19.50
N GLY A 403 18.07 13.77 -19.89
CA GLY A 403 17.98 15.20 -20.23
C GLY A 403 18.10 16.13 -19.03
N GLU A 404 17.65 15.71 -17.85
CA GLU A 404 17.72 16.48 -16.61
C GLU A 404 18.98 16.18 -15.77
N HIS A 405 19.84 15.27 -16.23
CA HIS A 405 21.06 14.83 -15.55
C HIS A 405 20.79 14.32 -14.12
N LEU A 406 19.76 13.46 -13.95
CA LEU A 406 19.35 12.92 -12.66
C LEU A 406 20.10 11.64 -12.24
N ARG A 407 21.16 11.27 -12.98
CA ARG A 407 22.05 10.13 -12.70
C ARG A 407 23.50 10.58 -12.70
#